data_AF-A0A2H5YYY4-F1
#
_entry.id   AF-A0A2H5YYY4-F1
#
_cell.length_a   1.000
_cell.length_b   1.000
_cell.length_c   1.000
_cell.angle_alpha   90.00
_cell.angle_beta   90.00
_cell.angle_gamma   90.00
#
_symmetry.space_group_name_H-M   'P 1'
#
loop_
_entity.id
_entity.type
_entity.pdbx_description
1 polymer ?
#
loop_
_entity_poly.entity_id
_entity_poly.type
_entity_poly.pdbx_seq_one_letter_code
_entity_poly.pdbx_strand_id
1 'polypeptide(L)'
;MSDVGRRRSRLGSSGSRRSWLKRLAGMVVSGVVFLIAEPTAHGQASCSQWHRCGMCGCLCSCLGGSDTACPSGTQEGGAWWACCSSSGRLWLVRYLDCCGPRDQRPACPSGCSCNQNNSCGQYPSNQNLCPNPSTEAAYCTRAQVWSQC
;
A
#
# COMPACT_ATOMS: atom_id res chain seq x y z
N MET A 1 -31.49 -33.32 57.55
CA MET A 1 -32.44 -33.91 56.60
C MET A 1 -31.63 -34.58 55.51
N SER A 2 -31.69 -35.91 55.50
CA SER A 2 -31.16 -36.80 54.46
C SER A 2 -32.08 -36.78 53.24
N ASP A 3 -31.54 -36.87 52.02
CA ASP A 3 -31.95 -37.79 50.93
C ASP A 3 -31.11 -37.45 49.68
N VAL A 4 -30.13 -38.27 49.26
CA VAL A 4 -30.26 -39.48 48.43
C VAL A 4 -30.57 -39.20 46.96
N GLY A 5 -29.64 -39.63 46.12
CA GLY A 5 -29.95 -40.16 44.80
C GLY A 5 -28.74 -40.11 43.87
N ARG A 6 -28.34 -41.14 43.13
CA ARG A 6 -28.95 -42.45 42.91
C ARG A 6 -27.99 -43.26 42.00
N ARG A 7 -27.74 -44.54 42.36
CA ARG A 7 -27.34 -45.71 41.52
C ARG A 7 -25.92 -45.69 40.91
N ARG A 8 -24.95 -46.55 41.28
CA ARG A 8 -24.83 -48.04 41.15
C ARG A 8 -25.29 -48.52 39.76
N SER A 9 -24.50 -49.18 38.91
CA SER A 9 -23.69 -50.39 39.11
C SER A 9 -22.83 -50.59 37.85
N ARG A 10 -21.54 -50.92 37.97
CA ARG A 10 -20.92 -52.27 37.84
C ARG A 10 -20.82 -52.85 36.42
N LEU A 11 -19.65 -53.46 36.21
CA LEU A 11 -19.31 -54.52 35.24
C LEU A 11 -19.28 -53.99 33.79
N GLY A 12 -18.16 -53.98 33.09
CA GLY A 12 -17.06 -54.93 33.07
C GLY A 12 -16.86 -55.28 31.59
N SER A 13 -15.63 -55.32 31.11
CA SER A 13 -15.33 -56.09 29.90
C SER A 13 -13.85 -56.41 29.87
N SER A 14 -13.60 -57.71 29.93
CA SER A 14 -12.32 -58.35 29.75
C SER A 14 -11.94 -58.33 28.28
N GLY A 15 -10.65 -58.23 28.02
CA GLY A 15 -10.05 -58.70 26.79
C GLY A 15 -9.80 -57.62 25.75
N SER A 16 -8.53 -57.37 25.46
CA SER A 16 -7.96 -57.89 24.20
C SER A 16 -6.49 -57.50 24.14
N ARG A 17 -5.65 -58.52 24.22
CA ARG A 17 -4.24 -58.48 23.84
C ARG A 17 -4.18 -57.99 22.39
N ARG A 18 -3.75 -56.75 22.16
CA ARG A 18 -3.28 -56.19 20.88
C ARG A 18 -3.21 -54.67 20.99
N SER A 19 -2.05 -54.10 21.29
CA SER A 19 -1.65 -52.77 20.76
C SER A 19 -0.19 -52.43 21.13
N TRP A 20 0.74 -53.31 20.77
CA TRP A 20 2.17 -52.99 20.81
C TRP A 20 2.54 -52.25 19.52
N LEU A 21 2.04 -51.03 19.29
CA LEU A 21 2.40 -50.25 18.08
C LEU A 21 2.00 -48.76 18.03
N LYS A 22 1.77 -48.05 19.13
CA LYS A 22 1.45 -46.60 19.04
C LYS A 22 2.36 -45.75 19.91
N ARG A 23 3.64 -45.66 19.50
CA ARG A 23 4.60 -44.66 19.99
C ARG A 23 5.53 -44.20 18.88
N LEU A 24 5.02 -43.60 17.80
CA LEU A 24 5.78 -42.72 16.91
C LEU A 24 4.81 -41.79 16.18
N ALA A 25 4.35 -40.75 16.88
CA ALA A 25 3.72 -39.59 16.26
C ALA A 25 4.39 -38.34 16.84
N GLY A 26 5.68 -38.19 16.51
CA GLY A 26 6.45 -36.99 16.77
C GLY A 26 6.23 -36.00 15.63
N MET A 27 5.78 -34.81 16.00
CA MET A 27 5.37 -33.70 15.13
C MET A 27 6.45 -33.30 14.11
N VAL A 28 6.09 -33.26 12.83
CA VAL A 28 6.84 -32.52 11.81
C VAL A 28 6.30 -31.09 11.80
N VAL A 29 6.95 -30.18 12.52
CA VAL A 29 6.69 -28.74 12.38
C VAL A 29 7.42 -28.29 11.12
N SER A 30 6.72 -28.35 9.99
CA SER A 30 7.22 -27.82 8.72
C SER A 30 7.16 -26.29 8.76
N GLY A 31 8.16 -25.66 9.38
CA GLY A 31 8.32 -24.22 9.44
C GLY A 31 8.81 -23.67 8.11
N VAL A 32 7.90 -23.32 7.21
CA VAL A 32 8.22 -22.52 6.03
C VAL A 32 8.17 -21.05 6.47
N VAL A 33 9.33 -20.48 6.78
CA VAL A 33 9.46 -19.03 6.99
C VAL A 33 9.37 -18.38 5.61
N PHE A 34 8.19 -17.86 5.25
CA PHE A 34 8.06 -16.96 4.12
C PHE A 34 8.76 -15.65 4.51
N LEU A 35 10.01 -15.51 4.05
CA LEU A 35 10.66 -14.21 4.01
C LEU A 35 9.91 -13.38 2.96
N ILE A 36 8.93 -12.59 3.41
CA ILE A 36 8.36 -11.52 2.61
C ILE A 36 9.48 -10.48 2.51
N ALA A 37 10.33 -10.61 1.50
CA ALA A 37 11.18 -9.52 1.09
C ALA A 37 10.23 -8.42 0.61
N GLU A 38 9.94 -7.44 1.46
CA GLU A 38 9.33 -6.19 1.02
C GLU A 38 10.22 -5.65 -0.11
N PRO A 39 9.73 -5.57 -1.37
CA PRO A 39 10.50 -4.91 -2.40
C PRO A 39 10.76 -3.51 -1.89
N THR A 40 12.04 -3.11 -1.81
CA THR A 40 12.42 -1.78 -1.34
C THR A 40 11.72 -0.75 -2.22
N ALA A 41 10.60 -0.20 -1.71
CA ALA A 41 9.75 0.76 -2.40
C ALA A 41 10.51 2.02 -2.85
N HIS A 42 11.75 2.21 -2.38
CA HIS A 42 12.69 3.24 -2.80
C HIS A 42 12.90 3.33 -4.33
N GLY A 43 12.86 2.21 -5.07
CA GLY A 43 12.99 2.27 -6.54
C GLY A 43 11.79 2.94 -7.22
N GLN A 44 10.58 2.68 -6.71
CA GLN A 44 9.34 3.28 -7.17
C GLN A 44 9.06 4.67 -6.56
N ALA A 45 9.86 5.09 -5.58
CA ALA A 45 9.70 6.35 -4.84
C ALA A 45 10.75 7.40 -5.21
N SER A 46 11.31 7.35 -6.42
CA SER A 46 12.26 8.37 -6.89
C SER A 46 11.62 9.40 -7.82
N CYS A 47 11.90 10.69 -7.61
CA CYS A 47 11.55 11.75 -8.56
C CYS A 47 12.26 11.60 -9.91
N SER A 48 13.40 10.90 -9.97
CA SER A 48 14.22 10.75 -11.19
C SER A 48 13.66 9.79 -12.24
N GLN A 49 12.54 9.11 -11.94
CA GLN A 49 11.89 8.24 -12.91
C GLN A 49 11.41 9.05 -14.13
N TRP A 50 11.55 8.48 -15.33
CA TRP A 50 11.30 9.20 -16.59
C TRP A 50 9.85 9.73 -16.67
N HIS A 51 8.88 8.97 -16.17
CA HIS A 51 7.47 9.35 -16.16
C HIS A 51 7.13 10.40 -15.09
N ARG A 52 8.14 10.95 -14.41
CA ARG A 52 7.98 12.00 -13.40
C ARG A 52 8.62 13.31 -13.84
N CYS A 53 8.90 13.46 -15.13
CA CYS A 53 9.59 14.60 -15.70
C CYS A 53 8.87 15.96 -15.47
N GLY A 54 7.55 15.94 -15.28
CA GLY A 54 6.70 17.10 -15.00
C GLY A 54 6.07 17.06 -13.61
N MET A 55 6.61 16.24 -12.71
CA MET A 55 6.03 16.00 -11.40
C MET A 55 6.38 17.11 -10.42
N CYS A 56 5.36 17.55 -9.70
CA CYS A 56 5.43 18.53 -8.63
C CYS A 56 4.70 17.95 -7.40
N GLY A 57 5.25 18.15 -6.20
CA GLY A 57 4.61 17.71 -4.95
C GLY A 57 5.22 16.44 -4.36
N CYS A 58 4.49 15.80 -3.45
CA CYS A 58 4.96 14.61 -2.75
C CYS A 58 4.55 13.33 -3.49
N LEU A 59 5.42 12.35 -3.64
CA LEU A 59 5.07 11.06 -4.27
C LEU A 59 4.05 10.28 -3.43
N CYS A 60 2.95 9.85 -4.04
CA CYS A 60 1.97 8.99 -3.36
C CYS A 60 2.54 7.65 -2.91
N SER A 61 3.53 7.11 -3.62
CA SER A 61 4.23 5.87 -3.23
C SER A 61 4.99 5.99 -1.91
N CYS A 62 5.28 7.21 -1.43
CA CYS A 62 5.91 7.44 -0.13
C CYS A 62 4.92 7.60 1.02
N LEU A 63 3.63 7.70 0.72
CA LEU A 63 2.58 8.03 1.69
C LEU A 63 1.48 6.96 1.72
N GLY A 64 1.83 5.70 1.39
CA GLY A 64 0.90 4.57 1.43
C GLY A 64 -0.04 4.47 0.23
N GLY A 65 0.21 5.24 -0.83
CA GLY A 65 -0.44 5.10 -2.13
C GLY A 65 0.48 4.44 -3.17
N SER A 66 0.17 4.65 -4.45
CA SER A 66 0.97 4.18 -5.59
C SER A 66 0.73 5.06 -6.82
N ASP A 67 1.38 4.75 -7.95
CA ASP A 67 1.14 5.44 -9.22
C ASP A 67 -0.31 5.23 -9.75
N THR A 68 -1.04 4.22 -9.24
CA THR A 68 -2.40 3.87 -9.69
C THR A 68 -3.48 4.01 -8.62
N ALA A 69 -3.12 4.25 -7.36
CA ALA A 69 -4.08 4.34 -6.26
C ALA A 69 -3.68 5.41 -5.25
N CYS A 70 -4.65 6.18 -4.79
CA CYS A 70 -4.44 7.16 -3.74
C CYS A 70 -4.27 6.50 -2.36
N PRO A 71 -3.52 7.13 -1.43
CA PRO A 71 -3.47 6.70 -0.04
C PRO A 71 -4.86 6.57 0.60
N SER A 72 -5.00 5.68 1.59
CA SER A 72 -6.24 5.52 2.33
C SER A 72 -6.68 6.83 2.98
N GLY A 73 -7.97 7.17 2.90
CA GLY A 73 -8.53 8.41 3.44
C GLY A 73 -8.33 9.65 2.56
N THR A 74 -7.75 9.48 1.35
CA THR A 74 -7.66 10.53 0.33
C THR A 74 -8.50 10.16 -0.89
N GLN A 75 -8.81 11.14 -1.74
CA GLN A 75 -9.57 10.96 -2.98
C GLN A 75 -8.81 11.48 -4.20
N GLU A 76 -9.07 10.94 -5.39
CA GLU A 76 -8.48 11.47 -6.63
C GLU A 76 -9.01 12.90 -6.89
N GLY A 77 -8.10 13.83 -7.11
CA GLY A 77 -8.38 15.20 -7.52
C GLY A 77 -8.26 15.39 -9.03
N GLY A 78 -8.04 16.64 -9.43
CA GLY A 78 -7.73 17.00 -10.80
C GLY A 78 -6.34 16.53 -11.24
N ALA A 79 -6.04 16.82 -12.50
CA ALA A 79 -4.82 16.35 -13.13
C ALA A 79 -4.20 17.38 -14.07
N TRP A 80 -2.89 17.28 -14.25
CA TRP A 80 -2.14 17.97 -15.29
C TRP A 80 -1.35 16.97 -16.12
N TRP A 81 -0.77 17.47 -17.20
CA TRP A 81 -0.18 16.65 -18.24
C TRP A 81 1.18 17.17 -18.65
N ALA A 82 2.11 16.25 -18.90
CA ALA A 82 3.37 16.57 -19.56
C ALA A 82 3.79 15.43 -20.50
N CYS A 83 4.51 15.79 -21.57
CA CYS A 83 5.20 14.80 -22.40
C CYS A 83 6.57 14.48 -21.81
N CYS A 84 6.79 13.23 -21.41
CA CYS A 84 8.06 12.75 -20.88
C CYS A 84 8.79 11.87 -21.88
N SER A 85 10.11 12.05 -21.98
CA SER A 85 10.95 11.23 -22.86
C SER A 85 11.35 9.91 -22.19
N SER A 86 11.19 8.81 -22.93
CA SER A 86 11.72 7.50 -22.55
C SER A 86 12.16 6.74 -23.80
N SER A 87 13.43 6.35 -23.84
CA SER A 87 14.02 5.53 -24.91
C SER A 87 13.75 6.07 -26.33
N GLY A 88 13.90 7.39 -26.51
CA GLY A 88 13.72 8.06 -27.81
C GLY A 88 12.26 8.30 -28.22
N ARG A 89 11.28 8.04 -27.34
CA ARG A 89 9.86 8.32 -27.56
C ARG A 89 9.35 9.31 -26.51
N LEU A 90 8.36 10.11 -26.88
CA LEU A 90 7.64 10.99 -25.95
C LEU A 90 6.34 10.31 -25.51
N TRP A 91 6.05 10.35 -24.22
CA TRP A 91 4.87 9.73 -23.62
C TRP A 91 4.08 10.79 -22.88
N LEU A 92 2.77 10.83 -23.13
CA LEU A 92 1.86 11.67 -22.40
C LEU A 92 1.65 11.05 -21.01
N VAL A 93 2.08 11.77 -19.99
CA VAL A 93 1.91 11.39 -18.59
C VAL A 93 0.88 12.31 -17.96
N ARG A 94 -0.09 11.69 -17.29
CA ARG A 94 -1.06 12.35 -16.41
C ARG A 94 -0.50 12.34 -14.99
N TYR A 95 -0.43 13.50 -14.37
CA TYR A 95 -0.14 13.65 -12.94
C TYR A 95 -1.43 13.99 -12.23
N LEU A 96 -1.76 13.22 -11.20
CA LEU A 96 -3.03 13.36 -10.48
C LEU A 96 -2.76 13.59 -9.02
N ASP A 97 -3.37 14.61 -8.46
CA ASP A 97 -3.33 14.81 -7.02
C ASP A 97 -4.25 13.82 -6.32
N CYS A 98 -3.79 13.32 -5.18
CA CYS A 98 -4.65 12.72 -4.17
C CYS A 98 -4.90 13.78 -3.10
N CYS A 99 -6.17 13.99 -2.81
CA CYS A 99 -6.68 15.10 -2.04
C CYS A 99 -7.16 14.64 -0.67
N GLY A 100 -6.82 15.41 0.35
CA GLY A 100 -7.28 15.18 1.71
C GLY A 100 -7.46 16.50 2.46
N PRO A 101 -7.99 16.44 3.70
CA PRO A 101 -8.13 17.61 4.55
C PRO A 101 -6.79 18.34 4.72
N ARG A 102 -6.81 19.68 4.60
CA ARG A 102 -5.60 20.51 4.64
C ARG A 102 -4.78 20.35 5.90
N ASP A 103 -5.47 20.26 7.03
CA ASP A 103 -4.93 20.08 8.37
C ASP A 103 -4.36 18.68 8.60
N GLN A 104 -4.64 17.72 7.71
CA GLN A 104 -4.19 16.34 7.78
C GLN A 104 -3.09 16.00 6.76
N ARG A 105 -2.55 17.01 6.07
CA ARG A 105 -1.47 16.79 5.10
C ARG A 105 -0.18 16.37 5.83
N PRO A 106 0.37 15.17 5.54
CA PRO A 106 1.62 14.73 6.15
C PRO A 106 2.80 15.53 5.62
N ALA A 107 3.87 15.59 6.42
CA ALA A 107 5.16 16.01 5.90
C ALA A 107 5.60 15.06 4.79
N CYS A 108 6.14 15.60 3.70
CA CYS A 108 6.68 14.76 2.63
C CYS A 108 8.00 14.12 3.09
N PRO A 109 8.16 12.78 3.02
CA PRO A 109 9.40 12.13 3.38
C PRO A 109 10.59 12.63 2.55
N SER A 110 11.79 12.55 3.13
CA SER A 110 13.04 12.90 2.41
C SER A 110 13.16 12.07 1.12
N GLY A 111 13.50 12.71 0.01
CA GLY A 111 13.62 12.08 -1.31
C GLY A 111 12.30 11.92 -2.08
N CYS A 112 11.15 12.24 -1.47
CA CYS A 112 9.82 12.08 -2.09
C CYS A 112 9.19 13.40 -2.57
N SER A 113 9.83 14.54 -2.26
CA SER A 113 9.36 15.85 -2.71
C SER A 113 9.96 16.16 -4.08
N CYS A 114 9.11 16.13 -5.10
CA CYS A 114 9.51 16.40 -6.48
C CYS A 114 9.21 17.84 -6.87
N ASN A 115 10.18 18.47 -7.54
CA ASN A 115 10.00 19.72 -8.26
C ASN A 115 10.80 19.63 -9.57
N GLN A 116 10.45 18.65 -10.39
CA GLN A 116 11.20 18.38 -11.61
C GLN A 116 10.98 19.51 -12.60
N ASN A 117 12.03 19.97 -13.29
CA ASN A 117 11.97 21.02 -14.31
C ASN A 117 11.30 22.33 -13.83
N ASN A 118 11.37 22.67 -12.53
CA ASN A 118 10.62 23.78 -11.94
C ASN A 118 9.11 23.74 -12.25
N SER A 119 8.54 22.54 -12.46
CA SER A 119 7.13 22.34 -12.82
C SER A 119 6.18 22.91 -11.77
N CYS A 120 6.64 23.04 -10.52
CA CYS A 120 5.87 23.70 -9.46
C CYS A 120 5.68 25.20 -9.67
N GLY A 121 6.55 25.87 -10.45
CA GLY A 121 6.49 27.30 -10.74
C GLY A 121 6.16 27.67 -12.19
N GLN A 122 6.33 26.73 -13.14
CA GLN A 122 6.19 27.01 -14.58
C GLN A 122 4.79 26.75 -15.15
N TYR A 123 3.96 25.93 -14.49
CA TYR A 123 2.53 25.77 -14.78
C TYR A 123 1.71 26.68 -13.86
N PRO A 124 0.59 27.27 -14.32
CA PRO A 124 -0.09 28.32 -13.56
C PRO A 124 -0.52 27.82 -12.18
N SER A 125 0.18 28.35 -11.17
CA SER A 125 -0.04 28.31 -9.72
C SER A 125 -0.06 26.94 -9.03
N ASN A 126 0.86 26.76 -8.06
CA ASN A 126 0.66 26.02 -6.80
C ASN A 126 -0.43 24.94 -6.88
N GLN A 127 -0.05 23.79 -7.47
CA GLN A 127 -0.94 22.74 -7.94
C GLN A 127 -1.64 22.03 -6.78
N ASN A 128 -2.66 22.70 -6.25
CA ASN A 128 -3.69 22.06 -5.47
C ASN A 128 -4.86 21.83 -6.43
N LEU A 129 -4.82 20.71 -7.15
CA LEU A 129 -5.90 20.34 -8.07
C LEU A 129 -7.06 19.66 -7.33
N CYS A 130 -7.18 19.87 -6.02
CA CYS A 130 -8.26 19.32 -5.24
C CYS A 130 -9.58 20.04 -5.50
N PRO A 131 -10.72 19.31 -5.49
CA PRO A 131 -12.03 19.89 -5.74
C PRO A 131 -12.37 21.11 -4.87
N ASN A 132 -11.99 21.08 -3.59
CA ASN A 132 -12.26 22.16 -2.65
C ASN A 132 -10.96 22.77 -2.10
N PRO A 133 -10.30 23.69 -2.83
CA PRO A 133 -9.01 24.24 -2.44
C PRO A 133 -9.09 25.22 -1.27
N SER A 134 -10.22 25.34 -0.56
CA SER A 134 -10.33 26.07 0.71
C SER A 134 -10.13 25.13 1.90
N THR A 135 -10.59 23.88 1.80
CA THR A 135 -10.62 22.86 2.87
C THR A 135 -9.72 21.65 2.57
N GLU A 136 -9.33 21.45 1.33
CA GLU A 136 -8.49 20.34 0.86
C GLU A 136 -7.15 20.83 0.29
N ALA A 137 -6.13 19.99 0.43
CA ALA A 137 -4.84 20.17 -0.22
C ALA A 137 -4.40 18.86 -0.88
N ALA A 138 -3.55 19.00 -1.90
CA ALA A 138 -2.79 17.89 -2.46
C ALA A 138 -1.99 17.21 -1.34
N TYR A 139 -2.43 16.01 -0.97
CA TYR A 139 -1.80 15.12 -0.02
C TYR A 139 -0.52 14.54 -0.63
N CYS A 140 -0.63 14.09 -1.88
CA CYS A 140 0.44 13.58 -2.71
C CYS A 140 0.01 13.63 -4.18
N THR A 141 0.91 13.32 -5.10
CA THR A 141 0.66 13.21 -6.53
C THR A 141 1.09 11.84 -7.03
N ARG A 142 0.31 11.25 -7.93
CA ARG A 142 0.64 10.02 -8.66
C ARG A 142 0.92 10.30 -10.12
N ALA A 143 1.77 9.49 -10.76
CA ALA A 143 2.14 9.65 -12.17
C ALA A 143 1.67 8.44 -12.98
N GLN A 144 0.80 8.67 -13.96
CA GLN A 144 0.21 7.63 -14.80
C GLN A 144 0.55 7.88 -16.27
N VAL A 145 1.24 6.94 -16.89
CA VAL A 145 1.46 6.94 -18.34
C VAL A 145 0.13 6.68 -19.03
N TRP A 146 -0.26 7.58 -19.94
CA TRP A 146 -1.59 7.56 -20.56
C TRP A 146 -1.54 7.13 -22.02
N SER A 147 -0.70 7.79 -22.81
CA SER A 147 -0.56 7.53 -24.24
C SER A 147 0.82 7.95 -24.73
N GLN A 148 1.11 7.73 -26.00
CA GLN A 148 2.22 8.43 -26.65
C GLN A 148 1.85 9.91 -26.85
N CYS A 149 2.85 10.80 -26.81
CA CYS A 149 2.77 12.07 -27.51
C CYS A 149 3.19 11.84 -28.98
#